data_AF-A0A7C4CPB0-F1
#
_entry.id   AF-A0A7C4CPB0-F1
#
_cell.length_a   1.000
_cell.length_b   1.000
_cell.length_c   1.000
_cell.angle_alpha   90.00
_cell.angle_beta   90.00
_cell.angle_gamma   90.00
#
_symmetry.space_group_name_H-M   'P 1'
#
loop_
_entity.id
_entity.type
_entity.pdbx_description
1 polymer ?
#
loop_
_entity_poly.entity_id
_entity_poly.type
_entity_poly.pdbx_seq_one_letter_code
_entity_poly.pdbx_strand_id
1 'polypeptide(L)'
;MSLGSVPNFWYNIVPDLPRPLPPPRDPEDDDRFSRIELLPKLFPSALLDQEFSAENSIPIPSEVLEAYRKVGRPTPIVRARNLEKVLDTPAKIYFKREDLSPTGSHKVNTALAQAYYSKMENVDTLVTETSAGQWGSALAFACAMFNIKCLVFMTRSSYLQKPYRKTLMNLYGAEVVPSPSNRTEVGRKLLRENPEHPGSLGIAISEAVETAIKNENVKYSVGSVMNFVLLHQTVIGLETKE
;
A
#
# COMPACT_ATOMS: atom_id res chain seq x y z
N MET A 1 7.30 29.77 -3.72
CA MET A 1 8.32 28.73 -3.95
C MET A 1 7.90 28.01 -5.21
N SER A 2 8.79 27.86 -6.20
CA SER A 2 8.56 26.94 -7.31
C SER A 2 8.31 25.58 -6.68
N LEU A 3 7.12 25.00 -6.85
CA LEU A 3 6.95 23.57 -6.63
C LEU A 3 7.93 22.90 -7.59
N GLY A 4 8.85 22.06 -7.07
CA GLY A 4 9.74 21.28 -7.92
C GLY A 4 8.93 20.45 -8.92
N SER A 5 9.59 19.85 -9.91
CA SER A 5 8.92 18.86 -10.75
C SER A 5 8.71 17.57 -9.97
N VAL A 6 7.63 16.83 -10.21
CA VAL A 6 7.56 15.45 -9.75
C VAL A 6 8.66 14.64 -10.45
N PRO A 7 9.51 13.90 -9.72
CA PRO A 7 10.54 13.03 -10.33
C PRO A 7 9.92 12.07 -11.35
N ASN A 8 10.62 11.78 -12.44
CA ASN A 8 10.14 10.91 -13.51
C ASN A 8 10.57 9.44 -13.39
N PHE A 9 11.28 9.09 -12.31
CA PHE A 9 11.68 7.72 -11.97
C PHE A 9 11.50 7.44 -10.47
N TRP A 10 11.35 6.16 -10.12
CA TRP A 10 11.56 5.63 -8.79
C TRP A 10 12.98 5.08 -8.65
N TYR A 11 13.56 5.21 -7.46
CA TYR A 11 14.90 4.73 -7.16
C TYR A 11 14.83 3.37 -6.46
N ASN A 12 15.48 2.38 -7.03
CA ASN A 12 15.60 1.05 -6.45
C ASN A 12 16.94 0.93 -5.71
N ILE A 13 16.89 0.76 -4.40
CA ILE A 13 18.10 0.62 -3.58
C ILE A 13 18.71 -0.78 -3.64
N VAL A 14 17.96 -1.80 -4.10
CA VAL A 14 18.40 -3.21 -4.05
C VAL A 14 19.77 -3.43 -4.71
N PRO A 15 20.08 -2.87 -5.89
CA PRO A 15 21.39 -3.02 -6.54
C PRO A 15 22.55 -2.37 -5.75
N ASP A 16 22.23 -1.36 -4.93
CA ASP A 16 23.21 -0.58 -4.18
C ASP A 16 23.38 -1.04 -2.71
N LEU A 17 22.70 -2.14 -2.32
CA LEU A 17 22.82 -2.68 -0.97
C LEU A 17 24.25 -3.20 -0.72
N PRO A 18 24.78 -3.07 0.52
CA PRO A 18 26.14 -3.50 0.86
C PRO A 18 26.33 -5.02 0.77
N ARG A 19 25.24 -5.78 0.70
CA ARG A 19 25.19 -7.23 0.48
C ARG A 19 23.89 -7.60 -0.22
N PRO A 20 23.83 -8.74 -0.93
CA PRO A 20 22.61 -9.20 -1.57
C PRO A 20 21.44 -9.29 -0.57
N LEU A 21 20.27 -8.83 -1.00
CA LEU A 21 19.03 -9.02 -0.25
C LEU A 21 18.66 -10.51 -0.29
N PRO A 22 18.44 -11.18 0.86
CA PRO A 22 17.98 -12.56 0.86
C PRO A 22 16.66 -12.69 0.08
N PRO A 23 16.55 -13.65 -0.85
CA PRO A 23 15.34 -13.82 -1.64
C PRO A 23 14.17 -14.31 -0.76
N PRO A 24 12.92 -14.07 -1.20
CA PRO A 24 11.76 -14.75 -0.62
C PRO A 24 11.96 -16.27 -0.63
N ARG A 25 11.44 -16.95 0.39
CA ARG A 25 11.55 -18.40 0.53
C ARG A 25 10.21 -19.04 0.91
N ASP A 26 10.02 -20.27 0.45
CA ASP A 26 8.96 -21.12 0.97
C ASP A 26 9.31 -21.59 2.40
N PRO A 27 8.31 -21.84 3.26
CA PRO A 27 8.56 -22.43 4.58
C PRO A 27 9.19 -23.82 4.45
N GLU A 28 10.27 -24.07 5.20
CA GLU A 28 10.97 -25.37 5.19
C GLU A 28 10.08 -26.51 5.74
N ASP A 29 9.20 -26.18 6.69
CA ASP A 29 8.35 -27.16 7.40
C ASP A 29 6.93 -27.31 6.80
N ASP A 30 6.64 -26.73 5.63
CA ASP A 30 5.30 -26.81 5.02
C ASP A 30 5.36 -26.94 3.48
N ASP A 31 5.35 -28.19 3.01
CA ASP A 31 5.45 -28.60 1.61
C ASP A 31 4.12 -28.64 0.85
N ARG A 32 2.99 -28.26 1.49
CA ARG A 32 1.66 -28.40 0.89
C ARG A 32 1.48 -27.57 -0.38
N PHE A 33 2.12 -26.41 -0.46
CA PHE A 33 2.17 -25.55 -1.65
C PHE A 33 3.27 -24.50 -1.54
N SER A 34 3.84 -24.10 -2.69
CA SER A 34 4.76 -22.97 -2.76
C SER A 34 4.02 -21.64 -2.61
N ARG A 35 4.51 -20.78 -1.74
CA ARG A 35 4.03 -19.41 -1.54
C ARG A 35 4.59 -18.49 -2.64
N ILE A 36 5.78 -18.80 -3.14
CA ILE A 36 6.39 -18.09 -4.27
C ILE A 36 5.54 -18.29 -5.52
N GLU A 37 5.09 -19.51 -5.80
CA GLU A 37 4.22 -19.81 -6.96
C GLU A 37 2.84 -19.14 -6.88
N LEU A 38 2.42 -18.66 -5.70
CA LEU A 38 1.18 -17.88 -5.54
C LEU A 38 1.34 -16.40 -5.90
N LEU A 39 2.57 -15.87 -5.96
CA LEU A 39 2.78 -14.44 -6.23
C LEU A 39 2.15 -13.96 -7.54
N PRO A 40 2.26 -14.68 -8.69
CA PRO A 40 1.58 -14.28 -9.92
C PRO A 40 0.06 -14.27 -9.84
N LYS A 41 -0.53 -15.08 -8.94
CA LYS A 41 -1.97 -15.02 -8.68
C LYS A 41 -2.34 -13.79 -7.87
N LEU A 42 -1.49 -13.40 -6.92
CA LEU A 42 -1.74 -12.30 -6.00
C LEU A 42 -1.51 -10.92 -6.61
N PHE A 43 -0.45 -10.73 -7.38
CA PHE A 43 -0.02 -9.41 -7.83
C PHE A 43 -0.06 -9.28 -9.36
N PRO A 44 -0.26 -8.06 -9.88
CA PRO A 44 0.06 -7.71 -11.26
C PRO A 44 1.50 -8.08 -11.63
N SER A 45 1.74 -8.55 -12.86
CA SER A 45 3.06 -8.96 -13.34
C SER A 45 4.08 -7.82 -13.28
N ALA A 46 3.67 -6.60 -13.63
CA ALA A 46 4.56 -5.44 -13.59
C ALA A 46 5.08 -5.12 -12.17
N LEU A 47 4.30 -5.40 -11.13
CA LEU A 47 4.76 -5.25 -9.74
C LEU A 47 5.76 -6.33 -9.36
N LEU A 48 5.60 -7.56 -9.88
CA LEU A 48 6.56 -8.63 -9.67
C LEU A 48 7.87 -8.37 -10.41
N ASP A 49 7.81 -7.84 -11.63
CA ASP A 49 9.00 -7.42 -12.38
C ASP A 49 9.79 -6.36 -11.58
N GLN A 50 9.10 -5.44 -10.90
CA GLN A 50 9.72 -4.46 -10.01
C GLN A 50 10.28 -5.09 -8.73
N GLU A 51 9.59 -6.07 -8.15
CA GLU A 51 10.02 -6.75 -6.92
C GLU A 51 11.40 -7.42 -7.08
N PHE A 52 11.64 -7.97 -8.27
CA PHE A 52 12.85 -8.70 -8.63
C PHE A 52 13.78 -7.92 -9.57
N SER A 53 13.54 -6.60 -9.74
CA SER A 53 14.34 -5.78 -10.64
C SER A 53 15.75 -5.55 -10.10
N ALA A 54 16.73 -5.66 -11.01
CA ALA A 54 18.12 -5.28 -10.77
C ALA A 54 18.46 -3.87 -11.26
N GLU A 55 17.48 -3.13 -11.80
CA GLU A 55 17.66 -1.75 -12.27
C GLU A 55 17.61 -0.78 -11.09
N ASN A 56 18.50 0.22 -11.05
CA ASN A 56 18.55 1.24 -10.00
C ASN A 56 17.49 2.34 -10.16
N SER A 57 16.92 2.46 -11.35
CA SER A 57 16.00 3.52 -11.74
C SER A 57 14.87 2.93 -12.57
N ILE A 58 13.64 3.07 -12.08
CA ILE A 58 12.45 2.53 -12.73
C ILE A 58 11.58 3.71 -13.16
N PRO A 59 11.36 3.93 -14.47
CA PRO A 59 10.56 5.05 -14.96
C PRO A 59 9.13 5.03 -14.37
N ILE A 60 8.64 6.20 -13.98
CA ILE A 60 7.26 6.35 -13.52
C ILE A 60 6.35 6.49 -14.74
N PRO A 61 5.32 5.63 -14.89
CA PRO A 61 4.36 5.76 -16.00
C PRO A 61 3.69 7.12 -16.03
N SER A 62 3.36 7.62 -17.22
CA SER A 62 2.82 8.97 -17.40
C SER A 62 1.52 9.21 -16.64
N GLU A 63 0.68 8.19 -16.54
CA GLU A 63 -0.59 8.17 -15.84
C GLU A 63 -0.40 8.20 -14.32
N VAL A 64 0.67 7.58 -13.81
CA VAL A 64 1.03 7.63 -12.40
C VAL A 64 1.62 8.99 -12.04
N LEU A 65 2.46 9.59 -12.91
CA LEU A 65 2.92 10.97 -12.76
C LEU A 65 1.76 11.95 -12.72
N GLU A 66 0.79 11.77 -13.61
CA GLU A 66 -0.40 12.61 -13.64
C GLU A 66 -1.26 12.42 -12.38
N ALA A 67 -1.40 11.19 -11.90
CA ALA A 67 -2.06 10.93 -10.63
C ALA A 67 -1.31 11.58 -9.45
N TYR A 68 0.02 11.54 -9.41
CA TYR A 68 0.84 12.24 -8.42
C TYR A 68 0.61 13.75 -8.41
N ARG A 69 0.55 14.39 -9.57
CA ARG A 69 0.21 15.82 -9.66
C ARG A 69 -1.20 16.10 -9.14
N LYS A 70 -2.19 15.28 -9.50
CA LYS A 70 -3.57 15.42 -9.03
C LYS A 70 -3.73 15.30 -7.52
N VAL A 71 -2.88 14.51 -6.86
CA VAL A 71 -2.89 14.37 -5.39
C VAL A 71 -1.98 15.37 -4.67
N GLY A 72 -1.40 16.34 -5.39
CA GLY A 72 -0.66 17.45 -4.81
C GLY A 72 0.85 17.22 -4.63
N ARG A 73 1.45 16.29 -5.39
CA ARG A 73 2.92 16.17 -5.45
C ARG A 73 3.55 17.27 -6.33
N PRO A 74 4.78 17.75 -6.03
CA PRO A 74 5.59 17.40 -4.86
C PRO A 74 5.05 17.91 -3.53
N THR A 75 5.27 17.15 -2.46
CA THR A 75 4.87 17.59 -1.12
C THR A 75 5.88 18.59 -0.55
N PRO A 76 5.45 19.61 0.22
CA PRO A 76 6.37 20.64 0.70
C PRO A 76 7.31 20.11 1.79
N ILE A 77 8.49 20.71 1.88
CA ILE A 77 9.37 20.61 3.04
C ILE A 77 9.15 21.84 3.92
N VAL A 78 8.84 21.61 5.20
CA VAL A 78 8.57 22.69 6.17
C VAL A 78 9.62 22.67 7.26
N ARG A 79 10.25 23.83 7.50
CA ARG A 79 11.18 24.02 8.63
C ARG A 79 10.44 24.30 9.92
N ALA A 80 10.70 23.51 10.95
CA ALA A 80 10.01 23.54 12.24
C ALA A 80 10.62 24.57 13.21
N ARG A 81 10.69 25.84 12.82
CA ARG A 81 11.38 26.90 13.60
C ARG A 81 10.90 27.04 15.05
N ASN A 82 9.61 26.83 15.31
CA ASN A 82 9.09 26.88 16.68
C ASN A 82 9.52 25.66 17.50
N LEU A 83 9.62 24.48 16.87
CA LEU A 83 10.16 23.29 17.53
C LEU A 83 11.64 23.45 17.82
N GLU A 84 12.42 24.01 16.88
CA GLU A 84 13.84 24.35 17.08
C GLU A 84 14.02 25.26 18.32
N LYS A 85 13.16 26.29 18.47
CA LYS A 85 13.16 27.19 19.63
C LYS A 85 12.79 26.50 20.94
N VAL A 86 11.74 25.66 20.94
CA VAL A 86 11.30 24.93 22.14
C VAL A 86 12.36 23.95 22.62
N LEU A 87 13.10 23.33 21.70
CA LEU A 87 14.18 22.39 22.01
C LEU A 87 15.53 23.06 22.31
N ASP A 88 15.64 24.38 22.13
CA ASP A 88 16.89 25.15 22.20
C ASP A 88 18.06 24.47 21.46
N THR A 89 17.79 24.00 20.25
CA THR A 89 18.76 23.23 19.46
C THR A 89 19.38 24.06 18.34
N PRO A 90 20.70 23.93 18.09
CA PRO A 90 21.32 24.52 16.91
C PRO A 90 20.95 23.76 15.63
N ALA A 91 20.36 22.57 15.74
CA ALA A 91 19.93 21.76 14.61
C ALA A 91 18.77 22.43 13.86
N LYS A 92 18.77 22.30 12.53
CA LYS A 92 17.63 22.70 11.70
C LYS A 92 16.73 21.48 11.49
N ILE A 93 15.45 21.60 11.81
CA ILE A 93 14.50 20.50 11.74
C ILE A 93 13.54 20.74 10.58
N TYR A 94 13.48 19.79 9.65
CA TYR A 94 12.65 19.84 8.47
C TYR A 94 11.72 18.63 8.41
N PHE A 95 10.49 18.85 7.96
CA PHE A 95 9.50 17.79 7.72
C PHE A 95 9.10 17.77 6.25
N LYS A 96 9.25 16.62 5.60
CA LYS A 96 8.63 16.34 4.29
C LYS A 96 7.16 15.96 4.52
N ARG A 97 6.24 16.81 4.06
CA ARG A 97 4.83 16.81 4.47
C ARG A 97 3.95 15.83 3.69
N GLU A 98 4.22 14.53 3.82
CA GLU A 98 3.40 13.46 3.23
C GLU A 98 2.00 13.33 3.86
N ASP A 99 1.77 13.99 5.00
CA ASP A 99 0.47 14.12 5.64
C ASP A 99 -0.51 15.02 4.87
N LEU A 100 -0.04 15.78 3.87
CA LEU A 100 -0.89 16.63 3.02
C LEU A 100 -1.55 15.87 1.87
N SER A 101 -1.30 14.56 1.73
CA SER A 101 -2.01 13.76 0.72
C SER A 101 -3.51 13.70 1.03
N PRO A 102 -4.38 13.45 0.02
CA PRO A 102 -5.83 13.37 0.22
C PRO A 102 -6.28 12.37 1.30
N THR A 103 -5.47 11.36 1.61
CA THR A 103 -5.76 10.37 2.67
C THR A 103 -4.93 10.56 3.95
N GLY A 104 -4.08 11.58 3.99
CA GLY A 104 -3.30 11.98 5.16
C GLY A 104 -2.07 11.12 5.44
N SER A 105 -1.49 10.50 4.42
CA SER A 105 -0.21 9.77 4.55
C SER A 105 0.47 9.48 3.20
N HIS A 106 1.74 9.05 3.25
CA HIS A 106 2.52 8.60 2.10
C HIS A 106 1.94 7.38 1.36
N LYS A 107 0.95 6.68 1.93
CA LYS A 107 0.47 5.40 1.37
C LYS A 107 -0.20 5.54 -0.01
N VAL A 108 -0.66 6.75 -0.36
CA VAL A 108 -1.21 7.04 -1.69
C VAL A 108 -0.17 6.80 -2.79
N ASN A 109 1.12 6.98 -2.51
CA ASN A 109 2.18 6.86 -3.51
C ASN A 109 2.19 5.46 -4.15
N THR A 110 2.33 4.42 -3.32
CA THR A 110 2.27 3.03 -3.82
C THR A 110 0.86 2.61 -4.25
N ALA A 111 -0.20 3.12 -3.59
CA ALA A 111 -1.58 2.78 -3.95
C ALA A 111 -1.91 3.16 -5.40
N LEU A 112 -1.48 4.34 -5.85
CA LEU A 112 -1.69 4.80 -7.23
C LEU A 112 -0.96 3.94 -8.24
N ALA A 113 0.30 3.56 -7.96
CA ALA A 113 1.07 2.68 -8.84
C ALA A 113 0.41 1.29 -8.93
N GLN A 114 0.04 0.69 -7.79
CA GLN A 114 -0.60 -0.63 -7.77
C GLN A 114 -1.97 -0.63 -8.46
N ALA A 115 -2.79 0.41 -8.24
CA ALA A 115 -4.06 0.57 -8.95
C ALA A 115 -3.84 0.76 -10.46
N TYR A 116 -2.85 1.54 -10.87
CA TYR A 116 -2.49 1.69 -12.28
C TYR A 116 -2.12 0.36 -12.93
N TYR A 117 -1.17 -0.40 -12.38
CA TYR A 117 -0.75 -1.67 -12.96
C TYR A 117 -1.88 -2.71 -12.97
N SER A 118 -2.73 -2.71 -11.95
CA SER A 118 -3.92 -3.55 -11.90
C SER A 118 -4.93 -3.18 -13.01
N LYS A 119 -5.11 -1.89 -13.28
CA LYS A 119 -5.94 -1.42 -14.41
C LYS A 119 -5.40 -1.93 -15.75
N MET A 120 -4.08 -1.86 -15.94
CA MET A 120 -3.43 -2.30 -17.19
C MET A 120 -3.62 -3.79 -17.45
N GLU A 121 -3.78 -4.59 -16.41
CA GLU A 121 -4.07 -6.02 -16.49
C GLU A 121 -5.57 -6.36 -16.43
N ASN A 122 -6.46 -5.35 -16.57
CA ASN A 122 -7.91 -5.51 -16.53
C ASN A 122 -8.42 -6.18 -15.23
N VAL A 123 -7.75 -5.92 -14.10
CA VAL A 123 -8.19 -6.39 -12.79
C VAL A 123 -9.49 -5.68 -12.41
N ASP A 124 -10.53 -6.47 -12.09
CA ASP A 124 -11.83 -5.94 -11.71
C ASP A 124 -11.83 -5.36 -10.29
N THR A 125 -11.15 -6.05 -9.38
CA THR A 125 -11.15 -5.71 -7.95
C THR A 125 -9.76 -5.83 -7.34
N LEU A 126 -9.35 -4.81 -6.60
CA LEU A 126 -8.24 -4.89 -5.66
C LEU A 126 -8.75 -5.21 -4.26
N VAL A 127 -8.21 -6.27 -3.68
CA VAL A 127 -8.50 -6.68 -2.31
C VAL A 127 -7.30 -6.42 -1.41
N THR A 128 -7.55 -5.97 -0.18
CA THR A 128 -6.49 -5.70 0.78
C THR A 128 -6.94 -5.84 2.23
N GLU A 129 -5.99 -5.81 3.14
CA GLU A 129 -6.18 -5.69 4.58
C GLU A 129 -6.10 -4.23 5.04
N THR A 130 -6.66 -3.93 6.21
CA THR A 130 -6.23 -2.76 6.97
C THR A 130 -6.50 -2.91 8.46
N SER A 131 -5.72 -2.24 9.30
CA SER A 131 -6.02 -2.13 10.73
C SER A 131 -6.61 -0.76 11.03
N ALA A 132 -5.77 0.24 11.33
CA ALA A 132 -6.24 1.60 11.62
C ALA A 132 -6.94 2.31 10.43
N GLY A 133 -6.81 1.79 9.21
CA GLY A 133 -7.50 2.29 8.02
C GLY A 133 -6.67 3.19 7.10
N GLN A 134 -5.43 3.56 7.45
CA GLN A 134 -4.58 4.40 6.59
C GLN A 134 -4.32 3.77 5.22
N TRP A 135 -3.95 2.50 5.19
CA TRP A 135 -3.70 1.78 3.94
C TRP A 135 -4.97 1.57 3.12
N GLY A 136 -6.04 1.08 3.76
CA GLY A 136 -7.33 0.90 3.07
C GLY A 136 -7.89 2.21 2.52
N SER A 137 -7.71 3.35 3.21
CA SER A 137 -8.10 4.67 2.69
C SER A 137 -7.33 5.02 1.42
N ALA A 138 -6.01 4.82 1.44
CA ALA A 138 -5.15 5.14 0.30
C ALA A 138 -5.47 4.27 -0.92
N LEU A 139 -5.70 2.96 -0.72
CA LEU A 139 -6.07 2.05 -1.79
C LEU A 139 -7.46 2.35 -2.33
N ALA A 140 -8.45 2.55 -1.45
CA ALA A 140 -9.81 2.94 -1.86
C ALA A 140 -9.81 4.19 -2.73
N PHE A 141 -9.05 5.21 -2.32
CA PHE A 141 -8.87 6.43 -3.10
C PHE A 141 -8.22 6.19 -4.46
N ALA A 142 -7.14 5.40 -4.52
CA ALA A 142 -6.47 5.08 -5.78
C ALA A 142 -7.37 4.26 -6.73
N CYS A 143 -8.08 3.26 -6.20
CA CYS A 143 -9.08 2.47 -6.92
C CYS A 143 -10.16 3.37 -7.52
N ALA A 144 -10.68 4.35 -6.78
CA ALA A 144 -11.64 5.32 -7.29
C ALA A 144 -11.07 6.16 -8.45
N MET A 145 -9.80 6.58 -8.38
CA MET A 145 -9.16 7.33 -9.47
C MET A 145 -8.96 6.51 -10.75
N PHE A 146 -8.77 5.20 -10.62
CA PHE A 146 -8.51 4.29 -11.75
C PHE A 146 -9.72 3.44 -12.16
N ASN A 147 -10.90 3.67 -11.56
CA ASN A 147 -12.13 2.91 -11.79
C ASN A 147 -12.01 1.39 -11.55
N ILE A 148 -11.33 1.01 -10.47
CA ILE A 148 -11.21 -0.38 -10.00
C ILE A 148 -12.05 -0.54 -8.73
N LYS A 149 -12.72 -1.70 -8.53
CA LYS A 149 -13.42 -1.97 -7.27
C LYS A 149 -12.40 -2.20 -6.15
N CYS A 150 -12.73 -1.77 -4.94
CA CYS A 150 -11.86 -1.98 -3.78
C CYS A 150 -12.60 -2.76 -2.69
N LEU A 151 -12.03 -3.89 -2.27
CA LEU A 151 -12.50 -4.67 -1.13
C LEU A 151 -11.46 -4.61 0.00
N VAL A 152 -11.87 -4.15 1.18
CA VAL A 152 -10.97 -3.97 2.33
C VAL A 152 -11.43 -4.85 3.49
N PHE A 153 -10.59 -5.78 3.90
CA PHE A 153 -10.74 -6.49 5.17
C PHE A 153 -10.12 -5.65 6.29
N MET A 154 -10.97 -5.01 7.09
CA MET A 154 -10.53 -4.18 8.22
C MET A 154 -10.59 -4.97 9.53
N THR A 155 -9.54 -4.93 10.36
CA THR A 155 -9.55 -5.63 11.66
C THR A 155 -10.80 -5.23 12.47
N ARG A 156 -11.55 -6.21 12.98
CA ARG A 156 -12.87 -5.97 13.57
C ARG A 156 -12.84 -4.94 14.70
N SER A 157 -11.87 -5.03 15.59
CA SER A 157 -11.66 -4.03 16.66
C SER A 157 -11.53 -2.62 16.11
N SER A 158 -10.70 -2.40 15.08
CA SER A 158 -10.54 -1.08 14.46
C SER A 158 -11.76 -0.68 13.63
N TYR A 159 -12.45 -1.63 12.98
CA TYR A 159 -13.69 -1.37 12.25
C TYR A 159 -14.77 -0.77 13.15
N LEU A 160 -14.85 -1.24 14.40
CA LEU A 160 -15.79 -0.74 15.41
C LEU A 160 -15.30 0.56 16.07
N GLN A 161 -14.03 0.62 16.47
CA GLN A 161 -13.49 1.74 17.26
C GLN A 161 -13.09 2.96 16.42
N LYS A 162 -12.79 2.78 15.12
CA LYS A 162 -12.28 3.84 14.22
C LYS A 162 -13.20 4.05 13.01
N PRO A 163 -14.47 4.43 13.23
CA PRO A 163 -15.48 4.46 12.16
C PRO A 163 -15.14 5.45 11.05
N TYR A 164 -14.41 6.53 11.32
CA TYR A 164 -14.17 7.59 10.33
C TYR A 164 -13.31 7.14 9.16
N ARG A 165 -12.33 6.25 9.39
CA ARG A 165 -11.52 5.69 8.30
C ARG A 165 -12.35 4.72 7.44
N LYS A 166 -13.26 3.97 8.05
CA LYS A 166 -14.27 3.19 7.33
C LYS A 166 -15.18 4.09 6.49
N THR A 167 -15.72 5.16 7.06
CA THR A 167 -16.56 6.12 6.34
C THR A 167 -15.82 6.73 5.14
N LEU A 168 -14.54 7.08 5.31
CA LEU A 168 -13.71 7.61 4.23
C LEU A 168 -13.51 6.59 3.11
N MET A 169 -13.20 5.33 3.44
CA MET A 169 -13.08 4.25 2.45
C MET A 169 -14.40 4.04 1.68
N ASN A 170 -15.53 4.00 2.39
CA ASN A 170 -16.86 3.86 1.78
C ASN A 170 -17.20 5.04 0.86
N LEU A 171 -16.79 6.27 1.21
CA LEU A 171 -17.01 7.47 0.38
C LEU A 171 -16.24 7.39 -0.94
N TYR A 172 -15.07 6.74 -0.95
CA TYR A 172 -14.34 6.42 -2.18
C TYR A 172 -14.90 5.19 -2.92
N GLY A 173 -16.00 4.60 -2.45
CA GLY A 173 -16.65 3.47 -3.10
C GLY A 173 -16.06 2.09 -2.76
N ALA A 174 -15.18 2.00 -1.76
CA ALA A 174 -14.69 0.71 -1.30
C ALA A 174 -15.72 -0.03 -0.44
N GLU A 175 -15.75 -1.35 -0.58
CA GLU A 175 -16.46 -2.22 0.34
C GLU A 175 -15.55 -2.57 1.52
N VAL A 176 -15.97 -2.23 2.75
CA VAL A 176 -15.20 -2.51 3.96
C VAL A 176 -15.86 -3.59 4.81
N VAL A 177 -15.17 -4.71 4.98
CA VAL A 177 -15.64 -5.90 5.71
C VAL A 177 -14.85 -6.06 7.02
N PRO A 178 -15.51 -6.25 8.17
CA PRO A 178 -14.80 -6.55 9.41
C PRO A 178 -14.18 -7.94 9.35
N SER A 179 -12.90 -8.05 9.71
CA SER A 179 -12.12 -9.29 9.76
C SER A 179 -11.91 -9.76 11.21
N PRO A 180 -12.19 -11.03 11.57
CA PRO A 180 -12.56 -12.14 10.68
C PRO A 180 -13.96 -11.96 10.08
N SER A 181 -14.22 -12.47 8.87
CA SER A 181 -15.52 -12.35 8.20
C SER A 181 -16.15 -13.71 7.86
N ASN A 182 -17.43 -13.74 7.48
CA ASN A 182 -18.06 -14.96 6.95
C ASN A 182 -17.79 -15.20 5.45
N ARG A 183 -17.03 -14.32 4.78
CA ARG A 183 -16.78 -14.40 3.32
C ARG A 183 -15.75 -15.45 2.96
N THR A 184 -14.82 -15.72 3.85
CA THR A 184 -13.67 -16.61 3.61
C THR A 184 -13.74 -17.83 4.53
N GLU A 185 -13.03 -18.90 4.17
CA GLU A 185 -12.94 -20.09 5.01
C GLU A 185 -12.10 -19.81 6.26
N VAL A 186 -11.02 -19.04 6.13
CA VAL A 186 -10.23 -18.57 7.27
C VAL A 186 -11.11 -17.83 8.27
N GLY A 187 -11.92 -16.88 7.80
CA GLY A 187 -12.81 -16.10 8.65
C GLY A 187 -13.91 -16.95 9.28
N ARG A 188 -14.60 -17.81 8.51
CA ARG A 188 -15.63 -18.72 9.04
C ARG A 188 -15.09 -19.68 10.09
N LYS A 189 -13.87 -20.19 9.91
CA LYS A 189 -13.23 -21.06 10.91
C LYS A 189 -13.06 -20.32 12.24
N LEU A 190 -12.46 -19.12 12.21
CA LEU A 190 -12.20 -18.33 13.42
C LEU A 190 -13.51 -17.89 14.11
N LEU A 191 -14.56 -17.60 13.35
CA LEU A 191 -15.86 -17.21 13.91
C LEU A 191 -16.63 -18.37 14.54
N ARG A 192 -16.40 -19.61 14.11
CA ARG A 192 -16.93 -20.80 14.80
C ARG A 192 -16.29 -20.98 16.18
N GLU A 193 -15.00 -20.69 16.29
CA GLU A 193 -14.26 -20.79 17.56
C GLU A 193 -14.58 -19.62 18.50
N ASN A 194 -14.67 -18.40 17.96
CA ASN A 194 -15.04 -17.20 18.69
C ASN A 194 -15.84 -16.23 17.80
N PRO A 195 -17.18 -16.16 17.94
CA PRO A 195 -18.02 -15.24 17.15
C PRO A 195 -17.61 -13.76 17.32
N GLU A 196 -17.19 -13.38 18.52
CA GLU A 196 -16.78 -12.02 18.89
C GLU A 196 -15.27 -11.77 18.69
N HIS A 197 -14.61 -12.59 17.87
CA HIS A 197 -13.17 -12.49 17.65
C HIS A 197 -12.74 -11.06 17.24
N PRO A 198 -11.82 -10.39 17.95
CA PRO A 198 -11.50 -8.97 17.74
C PRO A 198 -10.72 -8.70 16.44
N GLY A 199 -10.17 -9.77 15.85
CA GLY A 199 -9.40 -9.74 14.61
C GLY A 199 -7.96 -9.30 14.83
N SER A 200 -7.13 -9.56 13.82
CA SER A 200 -5.74 -9.14 13.76
C SER A 200 -5.38 -8.80 12.32
N LEU A 201 -4.27 -8.08 12.13
CA LEU A 201 -3.81 -7.77 10.79
C LEU A 201 -3.49 -9.05 10.00
N GLY A 202 -2.88 -10.05 10.65
CA GLY A 202 -2.58 -11.33 10.00
C GLY A 202 -3.82 -12.06 9.50
N ILE A 203 -4.92 -12.03 10.26
CA ILE A 203 -6.19 -12.64 9.82
C ILE A 203 -6.75 -11.88 8.61
N ALA A 204 -6.75 -10.55 8.66
CA ALA A 204 -7.22 -9.73 7.54
C ALA A 204 -6.40 -9.94 6.26
N ILE A 205 -5.07 -10.11 6.39
CA ILE A 205 -4.19 -10.52 5.29
C ILE A 205 -4.61 -11.89 4.76
N SER A 206 -4.80 -12.88 5.62
CA SER A 206 -5.20 -14.23 5.21
C SER A 206 -6.53 -14.22 4.46
N GLU A 207 -7.52 -13.43 4.89
CA GLU A 207 -8.80 -13.29 4.18
C GLU A 207 -8.66 -12.59 2.83
N ALA A 208 -7.86 -11.51 2.76
CA ALA A 208 -7.59 -10.80 1.51
C ALA A 208 -6.87 -11.71 0.49
N VAL A 209 -5.85 -12.44 0.94
CA VAL A 209 -5.09 -13.42 0.14
C VAL A 209 -5.99 -14.58 -0.31
N GLU A 210 -6.81 -15.14 0.57
CA GLU A 210 -7.76 -16.19 0.20
C GLU A 210 -8.74 -15.70 -0.87
N THR A 211 -9.21 -14.45 -0.74
CA THR A 211 -10.13 -13.84 -1.72
C THR A 211 -9.45 -13.66 -3.07
N ALA A 212 -8.21 -13.15 -3.12
CA ALA A 212 -7.47 -13.00 -4.38
C ALA A 212 -7.19 -14.36 -5.05
N ILE A 213 -6.75 -15.37 -4.31
CA ILE A 213 -6.41 -16.69 -4.89
C ILE A 213 -7.63 -17.41 -5.47
N LYS A 214 -8.82 -17.20 -4.90
CA LYS A 214 -10.05 -17.88 -5.31
C LYS A 214 -10.77 -17.21 -6.49
N ASN A 215 -10.33 -16.04 -6.96
CA ASN A 215 -11.03 -15.27 -7.99
C ASN A 215 -10.04 -14.77 -9.05
N GLU A 216 -10.26 -15.11 -10.32
CA GLU A 216 -9.29 -14.83 -11.41
C GLU A 216 -9.03 -13.34 -11.65
N ASN A 217 -10.05 -12.49 -11.52
CA ASN A 217 -9.97 -11.03 -11.76
C ASN A 217 -9.79 -10.20 -10.48
N VAL A 218 -9.34 -10.83 -9.38
CA VAL A 218 -9.11 -10.15 -8.10
C VAL A 218 -7.63 -10.24 -7.75
N LYS A 219 -6.97 -9.09 -7.60
CA LYS A 219 -5.58 -9.04 -7.15
C LYS A 219 -5.49 -8.49 -5.73
N TYR A 220 -4.51 -9.01 -4.99
CA TYR A 220 -4.15 -8.50 -3.69
C TYR A 220 -3.25 -7.28 -3.85
N SER A 221 -3.50 -6.25 -3.04
CA SER A 221 -2.65 -5.07 -2.96
C SER A 221 -2.09 -4.95 -1.54
N VAL A 222 -0.81 -4.59 -1.43
CA VAL A 222 -0.09 -4.55 -0.15
C VAL A 222 0.49 -3.17 0.12
N GLY A 223 0.32 -2.70 1.36
CA GLY A 223 0.69 -1.33 1.74
C GLY A 223 2.08 -1.16 2.33
N SER A 224 2.86 -2.23 2.44
CA SER A 224 4.17 -2.25 3.10
C SER A 224 5.00 -3.47 2.68
N VAL A 225 6.18 -3.60 3.29
CA VAL A 225 7.14 -4.73 3.26
C VAL A 225 7.78 -5.12 1.92
N MET A 226 7.05 -5.12 0.81
CA MET A 226 7.58 -5.51 -0.51
C MET A 226 8.54 -4.45 -1.07
N ASN A 227 9.53 -4.87 -1.87
CA ASN A 227 10.49 -3.96 -2.50
C ASN A 227 9.78 -2.95 -3.41
N PHE A 228 8.81 -3.37 -4.23
CA PHE A 228 8.07 -2.44 -5.10
C PHE A 228 7.31 -1.38 -4.29
N VAL A 229 6.90 -1.69 -3.04
CA VAL A 229 6.26 -0.69 -2.18
C VAL A 229 7.25 0.40 -1.78
N LEU A 230 8.46 0.02 -1.36
CA LEU A 230 9.50 0.97 -1.00
C LEU A 230 10.00 1.76 -2.21
N LEU A 231 10.15 1.09 -3.35
CA LEU A 231 10.44 1.71 -4.65
C LEU A 231 9.46 2.85 -4.94
N HIS A 232 8.15 2.60 -4.90
CA HIS A 232 7.16 3.65 -5.18
C HIS A 232 7.24 4.83 -4.20
N GLN A 233 7.66 4.58 -2.96
CA GLN A 233 7.81 5.61 -1.93
C GLN A 233 9.05 6.48 -2.12
N THR A 234 10.02 6.10 -2.97
CA THR A 234 11.23 6.92 -3.15
C THR A 234 10.97 8.26 -3.81
N VAL A 235 9.78 8.47 -4.40
CA VAL A 235 9.33 9.80 -4.84
C VAL A 235 9.45 10.83 -3.71
N ILE A 236 9.26 10.42 -2.46
CA ILE A 236 9.43 11.26 -1.27
C ILE A 236 10.89 11.73 -1.14
N GLY A 237 11.83 10.80 -1.23
CA GLY A 237 13.26 11.06 -1.08
C GLY A 237 13.82 11.86 -2.26
N LEU A 238 13.39 11.53 -3.48
CA LEU A 238 13.78 12.23 -4.70
C LEU A 238 13.34 13.69 -4.68
N GLU A 239 12.07 13.97 -4.35
CA GLU A 239 11.59 15.34 -4.16
C GLU A 239 12.19 16.05 -2.94
N THR A 240 12.80 15.31 -2.01
CA THR A 240 13.48 15.91 -0.84
C THR A 240 14.90 16.33 -1.16
N LYS A 241 15.50 15.67 -2.16
CA LYS A 241 16.85 15.93 -2.63
C LYS A 241 16.94 17.15 -3.54
N GLU A 242 15.89 17.40 -4.33
CA GLU A 242 15.74 18.60 -5.18
C GLU A 242 15.60 19.90 -4.37
#